data_AF-G9K970-F1
#
_entry.id   AF-G9K970-F1
#
_cell.length_a   1.000
_cell.length_b   1.000
_cell.length_c   1.000
_cell.angle_alpha   90.00
_cell.angle_beta   90.00
_cell.angle_gamma   90.00
#
_symmetry.space_group_name_H-M   'P 1'
#
loop_
_entity.id
_entity.type
_entity.pdbx_description
1 polymer ?
#
loop_
_entity_poly.entity_id
_entity_poly.type
_entity_poly.pdbx_seq_one_letter_code
_entity_poly.pdbx_strand_id
1 'polypeptide(L)'
;MVQKKKLCPRLLDYLVIVGARHPSSDSVAQTPELLRRYPLEDHSEFPLPPDVVFFCQPEGCLSVRQRRMSLRDDTSFVFTLTDKDTGVTRYGICVNFYRSFQKRMPKEKG
;
A
#
# COMPACT_ATOMS: atom_id res chain seq x y z
N MET A 1 -18.43 -31.22 12.34
CA MET A 1 -18.56 -30.01 13.18
C MET A 1 -18.69 -28.83 12.23
N VAL A 2 -19.83 -28.13 12.22
CA VAL A 2 -20.01 -26.92 11.39
C VAL A 2 -19.10 -25.84 11.99
N GLN A 3 -18.07 -25.41 11.26
CA GLN A 3 -17.33 -24.21 11.63
C GLN A 3 -18.34 -23.06 11.69
N LYS A 4 -18.61 -22.53 12.89
CA LYS A 4 -19.36 -21.28 13.03
C LYS A 4 -18.58 -20.23 12.23
N LYS A 5 -19.19 -19.71 11.16
CA LYS A 5 -18.62 -18.59 10.41
C LYS A 5 -18.34 -17.47 11.41
N LYS A 6 -17.07 -17.07 11.54
CA LYS A 6 -16.71 -15.90 12.34
C LYS A 6 -17.49 -14.71 11.76
N LEU A 7 -18.23 -14.01 12.62
CA LEU A 7 -18.86 -12.76 12.25
C LEU A 7 -17.77 -11.75 11.86
N CYS A 8 -17.90 -11.13 10.70
CA CYS A 8 -17.10 -9.99 10.29
C CYS A 8 -17.89 -8.73 10.65
N PRO A 9 -17.59 -8.05 11.79
CA PRO A 9 -18.39 -6.93 12.25
C PRO A 9 -18.19 -5.66 11.42
N ARG A 10 -17.16 -5.61 10.55
CA ARG A 10 -16.74 -4.43 9.81
C ARG A 10 -16.79 -4.69 8.31
N LEU A 11 -17.17 -3.65 7.56
CA LEU A 11 -17.10 -3.64 6.10
C LEU A 11 -15.65 -3.61 5.60
N LEU A 12 -14.80 -2.85 6.28
CA LEU A 12 -13.37 -2.71 6.00
C LEU A 12 -12.62 -2.67 7.33
N ASP A 13 -11.56 -3.48 7.47
CA ASP A 13 -10.72 -3.45 8.67
C ASP A 13 -9.77 -2.24 8.65
N TYR A 14 -9.11 -1.98 7.53
CA TYR A 14 -8.16 -0.89 7.39
C TYR A 14 -8.25 -0.21 6.03
N LEU A 15 -8.04 1.10 6.02
CA LEU A 15 -7.68 1.89 4.85
C LEU A 15 -6.23 2.33 5.01
N VAL A 16 -5.39 2.08 4.01
CA VAL A 16 -3.97 2.46 4.03
C VAL A 16 -3.63 3.31 2.81
N ILE A 17 -2.76 4.30 3.01
CA ILE A 17 -2.12 5.04 1.93
C ILE A 17 -0.66 4.62 1.93
N VAL A 18 -0.23 3.99 0.84
CA VAL A 18 1.12 3.47 0.66
C VAL A 18 1.82 4.25 -0.44
N GLY A 19 3.11 4.53 -0.26
CA GLY A 19 3.91 5.22 -1.26
C GLY A 19 5.33 5.48 -0.78
N ALA A 20 6.13 6.19 -1.58
CA ALA A 20 7.43 6.67 -1.16
C ALA A 20 7.27 7.95 -0.31
N ARG A 21 7.78 7.98 0.92
CA ARG A 21 7.72 9.18 1.78
C ARG A 21 8.54 10.34 1.20
N HIS A 22 9.64 9.98 0.54
CA HIS A 22 10.56 10.90 -0.10
C HIS A 22 10.77 10.49 -1.57
N PRO A 23 9.83 10.81 -2.46
CA PRO A 23 9.91 10.38 -3.86
C PRO A 23 11.13 10.98 -4.56
N SER A 24 11.80 10.17 -5.40
CA SER A 24 12.99 10.53 -6.16
C SER A 24 12.88 10.03 -7.60
N SER A 25 13.32 10.86 -8.55
CA SER A 25 13.39 10.48 -9.97
C SER A 25 14.59 9.61 -10.33
N ASP A 26 15.50 9.42 -9.38
CA ASP A 26 16.81 8.79 -9.62
C ASP A 26 16.80 7.30 -9.25
N SER A 27 15.80 6.86 -8.48
CA SER A 27 15.58 5.45 -8.19
C SER A 27 14.60 4.84 -9.20
N VAL A 28 14.91 3.62 -9.63
CA VAL A 28 14.00 2.82 -10.49
C VAL A 28 12.77 2.39 -9.70
N ALA A 29 12.96 1.95 -8.45
CA ALA A 29 11.90 1.61 -7.51
C ALA A 29 12.30 2.04 -6.10
N GLN A 30 11.36 2.58 -5.32
CA GLN A 30 11.57 2.95 -3.93
C GLN A 30 10.82 1.98 -3.02
N THR A 31 11.39 1.72 -1.84
CA THR A 31 10.72 0.91 -0.82
C THR A 31 9.38 1.53 -0.45
N PRO A 32 8.27 0.78 -0.55
CA PRO A 32 6.97 1.29 -0.18
C PRO A 32 6.90 1.51 1.33
N GLU A 33 6.29 2.62 1.73
CA GLU A 33 6.09 2.99 3.13
C GLU A 33 4.61 3.26 3.40
N LEU A 34 4.19 2.98 4.64
CA LEU A 34 2.89 3.42 5.13
C LEU A 34 2.91 4.93 5.37
N LEU A 35 2.15 5.66 4.55
CA LEU A 35 2.05 7.11 4.64
C LEU A 35 0.94 7.54 5.59
N ARG A 36 -0.22 6.87 5.52
CA ARG A 36 -1.38 7.09 6.41
C ARG A 36 -2.17 5.79 6.56
N ARG A 37 -2.94 5.71 7.65
CA ARG A 37 -3.88 4.63 7.88
C ARG A 37 -5.14 5.10 8.61
N TYR A 38 -6.21 4.32 8.47
CA TYR A 38 -7.38 4.35 9.31
C TYR A 38 -7.85 2.91 9.60
N PRO A 39 -8.20 2.56 10.84
CA PRO A 39 -8.00 3.34 12.06
C PRO A 39 -6.51 3.64 12.36
N LEU A 40 -6.25 4.57 13.28
CA LEU A 40 -4.89 4.89 13.72
C LEU A 40 -4.27 3.81 14.60
N GLU A 41 -5.12 3.02 15.27
CA GLU A 41 -4.75 1.92 16.14
C GLU A 41 -5.09 0.59 15.49
N ASP A 42 -4.47 -0.48 15.98
CA ASP A 42 -4.65 -1.83 15.47
C ASP A 42 -5.90 -2.47 16.09
N HIS A 43 -6.64 -3.24 15.28
CA HIS A 43 -7.67 -4.16 15.79
C HIS A 43 -6.99 -5.31 16.52
N SER A 44 -7.42 -5.58 17.75
CA SER A 44 -6.82 -6.59 18.64
C SER A 44 -6.71 -8.00 18.03
N GLU A 45 -7.71 -8.38 17.24
CA GLU A 45 -7.87 -9.67 16.59
C GLU A 45 -7.24 -9.74 15.20
N PHE A 46 -6.82 -8.59 14.67
CA PHE A 46 -6.10 -8.50 13.40
C PHE A 46 -5.27 -7.23 13.35
N PRO A 47 -4.08 -7.25 13.97
CA PRO A 47 -3.09 -6.18 13.83
C PRO A 47 -2.76 -5.95 12.36
N LEU A 48 -2.55 -4.70 11.97
CA LEU A 48 -2.23 -4.37 10.58
C LEU A 48 -0.83 -4.92 10.27
N PRO A 49 -0.68 -5.87 9.31
CA PRO A 49 0.64 -6.42 9.02
C PRO A 49 1.56 -5.31 8.48
N PRO A 50 2.78 -5.13 9.03
CA PRO A 50 3.70 -4.09 8.57
C PRO A 50 4.07 -4.28 7.08
N ASP A 51 4.11 -5.54 6.65
CA ASP A 51 4.48 -5.92 5.27
C ASP A 51 3.34 -5.71 4.25
N VAL A 52 2.15 -5.27 4.68
CA VAL A 52 1.02 -4.99 3.77
C VAL A 52 1.40 -4.00 2.67
N VAL A 53 2.36 -3.11 2.94
CA VAL A 53 2.87 -2.12 1.98
C VAL A 53 3.48 -2.76 0.74
N PHE A 54 4.11 -3.94 0.87
CA PHE A 54 4.70 -4.68 -0.25
C PHE A 54 3.62 -5.40 -1.07
N PHE A 55 2.51 -5.78 -0.46
CA PHE A 55 1.35 -6.28 -1.21
C PHE A 55 0.66 -5.15 -1.99
N CYS A 56 0.64 -3.93 -1.45
CA CYS A 56 0.09 -2.77 -2.16
C CYS A 56 0.98 -2.31 -3.33
N GLN A 57 2.29 -2.50 -3.22
CA GLN A 57 3.30 -2.06 -4.20
C GLN A 57 4.33 -3.17 -4.43
N PRO A 58 3.98 -4.26 -5.13
CA PRO A 58 4.85 -5.43 -5.30
C PRO A 58 6.15 -5.09 -6.06
N GLU A 59 6.08 -4.19 -7.04
CA GLU A 59 7.23 -3.70 -7.79
C GLU A 59 7.94 -2.50 -7.13
N GLY A 60 7.52 -2.14 -5.92
CA GLY A 60 7.92 -0.91 -5.24
C GLY A 60 7.28 0.35 -5.85
N CYS A 61 7.58 1.49 -5.23
CA CYS A 61 7.08 2.78 -5.67
C CYS A 61 7.91 3.32 -6.83
N LEU A 62 7.35 3.30 -8.03
CA LEU A 62 8.01 3.74 -9.26
C LEU A 62 7.82 5.25 -9.46
N SER A 63 8.88 5.92 -9.92
CA SER A 63 8.82 7.31 -10.38
C SER A 63 9.03 7.35 -11.89
N VAL A 64 8.00 7.75 -12.64
CA VAL A 64 8.08 7.87 -14.11
C VAL A 64 8.35 9.31 -14.53
N ARG A 65 9.19 9.50 -15.56
CA ARG A 65 9.39 10.82 -16.17
C ARG A 65 8.16 11.19 -17.01
N GLN A 66 7.73 12.44 -16.90
CA GLN A 66 6.51 13.01 -17.51
C GLN A 66 6.32 12.73 -19.01
N ARG A 67 7.40 12.48 -19.78
CA ARG A 67 7.34 12.12 -21.21
C ARG A 67 6.74 10.73 -21.51
N ARG A 68 6.54 9.86 -20.51
CA ARG A 68 5.93 8.53 -20.67
C ARG A 68 4.51 8.41 -20.11
N MET A 69 3.94 9.51 -19.59
CA MET A 69 2.61 9.51 -18.97
C MET A 69 1.52 9.43 -20.06
N SER A 70 1.14 8.22 -20.46
CA SER A 70 -0.26 7.99 -20.82
C SER A 70 -1.08 8.18 -19.54
N LEU A 71 -2.17 8.94 -19.61
CA LEU A 71 -3.08 9.24 -18.48
C LEU A 71 -3.79 8.00 -17.90
N ARG A 72 -3.30 6.78 -18.13
CA ARG A 72 -4.04 5.52 -17.99
C ARG A 72 -3.25 4.34 -17.41
N ASP A 73 -2.24 4.59 -16.58
CA ASP A 73 -1.54 3.51 -15.86
C ASP A 73 -2.05 3.34 -14.42
N ASP A 74 -3.31 3.74 -14.16
CA ASP A 74 -3.96 3.40 -12.91
C ASP A 74 -4.22 1.90 -12.90
N THR A 75 -3.64 1.19 -11.93
CA THR A 75 -3.78 -0.26 -11.81
C THR A 75 -4.59 -0.60 -10.57
N SER A 76 -5.48 -1.56 -10.70
CA SER A 76 -6.28 -2.07 -9.59
C SER A 76 -6.16 -3.57 -9.52
N PHE A 77 -5.94 -4.11 -8.33
CA PHE A 77 -5.83 -5.55 -8.13
C PHE A 77 -6.26 -5.91 -6.71
N VAL A 78 -6.49 -7.21 -6.51
CA VAL A 78 -6.87 -7.78 -5.23
C VAL A 78 -5.80 -8.77 -4.79
N PHE A 79 -5.40 -8.69 -3.53
CA PHE A 79 -4.52 -9.67 -2.91
C PHE A 79 -5.22 -10.30 -1.69
N THR A 80 -4.68 -11.42 -1.20
CA THR A 80 -5.22 -12.13 -0.04
C THR A 80 -4.14 -12.34 1.01
N LEU A 81 -4.49 -12.09 2.27
CA LEU A 81 -3.68 -12.45 3.45
C LEU A 81 -4.40 -13.59 4.17
N THR A 82 -3.76 -14.74 4.25
CA THR A 82 -4.32 -15.90 4.94
C THR A 82 -3.55 -16.13 6.23
N ASP A 83 -4.26 -16.08 7.34
CA ASP A 83 -3.71 -16.41 8.65
C ASP A 83 -3.42 -17.92 8.71
N LYS A 84 -2.18 -18.27 9.01
CA LYS A 84 -1.69 -19.66 8.96
C LYS A 84 -2.43 -20.57 9.95
N ASP A 85 -2.67 -20.08 11.16
CA ASP A 85 -3.13 -20.92 12.27
C ASP A 85 -4.66 -21.04 12.27
N THR A 86 -5.37 -19.97 11.92
CA THR A 86 -6.84 -19.92 11.90
C THR A 86 -7.44 -20.22 10.53
N GLY A 87 -6.64 -20.16 9.46
CA GLY A 87 -7.11 -20.31 8.08
C GLY A 87 -8.00 -19.17 7.60
N VAL A 88 -8.11 -18.07 8.35
CA VAL A 88 -8.93 -16.92 7.99
C VAL A 88 -8.25 -16.16 6.85
N THR A 89 -8.94 -16.04 5.72
CA THR A 89 -8.50 -15.21 4.58
C THR A 89 -9.11 -13.81 4.66
N ARG A 90 -8.26 -12.81 4.50
CA ARG A 90 -8.63 -11.40 4.36
C ARG A 90 -8.24 -10.90 2.98
N TYR A 91 -9.11 -10.10 2.39
CA TYR A 91 -8.90 -9.53 1.06
C TYR A 91 -8.40 -8.10 1.19
N GLY A 92 -7.36 -7.78 0.42
CA GLY A 92 -6.88 -6.41 0.23
C GLY A 92 -7.17 -5.95 -1.19
N ILE A 93 -7.73 -4.75 -1.33
CA ILE A 93 -8.03 -4.14 -2.63
C ILE A 93 -7.09 -2.96 -2.81
N CYS A 94 -6.31 -2.97 -3.89
CA CYS A 94 -5.37 -1.92 -4.24
C CYS A 94 -5.88 -1.11 -5.42
N VAL A 95 -5.73 0.21 -5.30
CA VAL A 95 -5.90 1.17 -6.40
C VAL A 95 -4.63 2.01 -6.42
N ASN A 96 -3.80 1.78 -7.43
CA ASN A 96 -2.50 2.41 -7.59
C ASN A 96 -2.56 3.44 -8.70
N PHE A 97 -2.04 4.64 -8.43
CA PHE A 97 -2.02 5.77 -9.35
C PHE A 97 -0.75 6.58 -9.14
N TYR A 98 -0.33 7.32 -10.16
CA TYR A 98 0.81 8.22 -10.05
C TYR A 98 0.40 9.57 -9.47
N ARG A 99 1.26 10.13 -8.59
CA ARG A 99 1.11 11.47 -8.05
C ARG A 99 2.34 12.31 -8.39
N SER A 100 2.13 13.55 -8.84
CA SER A 100 3.22 14.49 -9.07
C SER A 100 3.89 14.92 -7.75
N PHE A 101 5.18 15.18 -7.82
CA PHE A 101 5.97 15.72 -6.72
C PHE A 101 7.00 16.73 -7.25
N GLN A 102 7.36 17.72 -6.42
CA GLN A 102 8.41 18.67 -6.76
C GLN A 102 9.78 18.02 -6.53
N LYS A 103 10.70 18.18 -7.49
CA LYS A 103 12.10 17.80 -7.28
C LYS A 103 12.68 18.69 -6.18
N ARG A 104 13.27 18.08 -5.15
CA ARG A 104 14.08 18.81 -4.17
C ARG A 104 15.27 19.44 -4.91
N MET A 105 15.40 20.75 -4.86
CA MET A 105 16.58 21.44 -5.40
C MET A 105 17.80 21.01 -4.58
N PRO A 106 18.96 20.72 -5.21
CA PRO A 106 20.20 20.55 -4.47
C PRO A 106 20.45 21.83 -3.66
N LYS A 107 20.72 21.71 -2.35
CA LYS A 107 21.29 22.83 -1.60
C LYS A 107 22.61 23.18 -2.28
N GLU A 108 22.75 24.41 -2.78
CA GLU A 108 24.05 24.93 -3.18
C GLU A 108 25.04 24.72 -2.03
N LYS A 109 26.15 24.06 -2.34
CA LYS A 109 27.30 24.03 -1.44
C LYS A 109 27.93 25.43 -1.53
N GLY A 110 27.65 26.27 -0.54
CA GLY A 110 28.41 27.48 -0.29
C GLY A 110 29.84 27.16 0.16
#